data_AF-P80009-F1
#
_entry.id   AF-P80009-F1
#
_cell.length_a   1.000
_cell.length_b   1.000
_cell.length_c   1.000
_cell.angle_alpha   90.00
_cell.angle_beta   90.00
_cell.angle_gamma   90.00
#
_symmetry.space_group_name_H-M   'P 1'
#
loop_
_entity.id
_entity.type
_entity.pdbx_description
1 polymer ?
#
loop_
_entity_poly.entity_id
_entity_poly.type
_entity_poly.pdbx_seq_one_letter_code
_entity_poly.pdbx_strand_id
1 'polypeptide(L)'
;ASDCMFGNGKGYRGKKATTVMGIPCQEWAAQEPHRHSIFTPETNPQAGLEKNYCRNPDGDVNGPWCYTMNQRKLFDYCDVPQCVSTSFDCGKPQVEPKKCPGRVVGGCVANPHSWPWQISLRTRYGKHFCGGTLISPEWVLTAAHCLERSSRPASYKVILGAHKEVNLESDVQEIEVYKLFLEPTRADIALLKLSSPAVITSKVIPACLPPPNYVVADRTLCYITGWGETQGTYGAGLLKEAQLPVIENKVCNRYEYLNGRVKSTELCAGNLAGGTDSCQGDSGGPLVCFEKDKYILQGVTSWGLGCARPNKPGVYVRVSRFVTWIEGIMRNN
;
A
#
# COMPACT_ATOMS: atom_id res chain seq x y z
N ALA A 1 24.61 9.98 7.33
CA ALA A 1 23.34 10.11 6.61
C ALA A 1 23.65 10.13 5.12
N SER A 2 22.97 9.33 4.32
CA SER A 2 23.03 9.43 2.85
C SER A 2 22.65 10.86 2.42
N ASP A 3 23.41 11.44 1.50
CA ASP A 3 23.18 12.81 1.02
C ASP A 3 22.05 12.84 -0.02
N CYS A 4 20.81 12.80 0.47
CA CYS A 4 19.59 12.64 -0.33
C CYS A 4 18.42 13.42 0.28
N MET A 5 17.34 13.64 -0.50
CA MET A 5 16.16 14.40 -0.10
C MET A 5 14.88 13.56 -0.04
N PHE A 6 13.89 14.01 0.74
CA PHE A 6 12.52 13.49 0.72
C PHE A 6 11.57 14.51 0.10
N GLY A 7 10.63 14.06 -0.73
CA GLY A 7 9.64 14.94 -1.35
C GLY A 7 10.31 16.02 -2.21
N ASN A 8 9.91 17.28 -2.08
CA ASN A 8 10.59 18.40 -2.77
C ASN A 8 11.88 18.88 -2.08
N GLY A 9 12.36 18.22 -1.02
CA GLY A 9 13.61 18.61 -0.36
C GLY A 9 13.53 19.86 0.52
N LYS A 10 12.34 20.34 0.91
CA LYS A 10 12.22 21.43 1.91
C LYS A 10 12.95 21.13 3.22
N GLY A 11 12.93 19.86 3.64
CA GLY A 11 13.65 19.35 4.81
C GLY A 11 15.11 18.93 4.56
N TYR A 12 15.63 19.09 3.34
CA TYR A 12 16.98 18.65 2.99
C TYR A 12 18.03 19.46 3.77
N ARG A 13 18.95 18.76 4.46
CA ARG A 13 20.06 19.34 5.24
C ARG A 13 21.41 18.70 4.89
N GLY A 14 21.52 18.13 3.69
CA GLY A 14 22.76 17.55 3.19
C GLY A 14 23.81 18.60 2.81
N LYS A 15 24.93 18.14 2.24
CA LYS A 15 26.14 18.94 2.01
C LYS A 15 26.44 19.19 0.52
N LYS A 16 25.51 18.85 -0.38
CA LYS A 16 25.64 19.18 -1.81
C LYS A 16 25.75 20.71 -1.97
N ALA A 17 26.77 21.16 -2.69
CA ALA A 17 27.10 22.58 -2.88
C ALA A 17 27.42 22.91 -4.35
N THR A 18 26.94 22.06 -5.26
CA THR A 18 27.15 22.16 -6.70
C THR A 18 25.82 21.96 -7.41
N THR A 19 25.54 22.83 -8.36
CA THR A 19 24.32 22.84 -9.19
C THR A 19 24.34 21.70 -10.22
N VAL A 20 23.19 21.45 -10.88
CA VAL A 20 23.06 20.46 -11.97
C VAL A 20 24.08 20.72 -13.09
N MET A 21 24.39 21.99 -13.35
CA MET A 21 25.34 22.41 -14.38
C MET A 21 26.82 22.37 -13.93
N GLY A 22 27.11 21.85 -12.73
CA GLY A 22 28.48 21.82 -12.18
C GLY A 22 28.97 23.16 -11.62
N ILE A 23 28.12 24.19 -11.55
CA ILE A 23 28.48 25.51 -11.02
C ILE A 23 28.50 25.45 -9.48
N PRO A 24 29.55 25.93 -8.80
CA PRO A 24 29.59 26.04 -7.35
C PRO A 24 28.52 27.00 -6.81
N CYS A 25 27.94 26.66 -5.68
CA CYS A 25 27.01 27.53 -4.97
C CYS A 25 27.74 28.69 -4.28
N GLN A 26 27.12 29.87 -4.30
CA GLN A 26 27.47 31.02 -3.46
C GLN A 26 26.99 30.74 -2.02
N GLU A 27 27.74 31.23 -1.03
CA GLU A 27 27.31 31.12 0.37
C GLU A 27 26.04 31.96 0.62
N TRP A 28 25.10 31.43 1.40
CA TRP A 28 23.83 32.10 1.69
C TRP A 28 24.00 33.41 2.48
N ALA A 29 25.12 33.59 3.18
CA ALA A 29 25.45 34.83 3.87
C ALA A 29 26.26 35.80 2.97
N ALA A 30 26.84 35.32 1.87
CA ALA A 30 27.64 36.15 0.98
C ALA A 30 26.74 37.01 0.09
N GLN A 31 27.15 38.25 -0.15
CA GLN A 31 26.45 39.20 -1.01
C GLN A 31 27.17 39.43 -2.35
N GLU A 32 28.13 38.55 -2.68
CA GLU A 32 28.89 38.55 -3.93
C GLU A 32 29.09 37.10 -4.41
N PRO A 33 29.04 36.83 -5.74
CA PRO A 33 28.81 37.80 -6.82
C PRO A 33 27.37 38.33 -6.91
N HIS A 34 26.38 37.65 -6.33
CA HIS A 34 24.99 38.07 -6.38
C HIS A 34 24.52 38.65 -5.05
N ARG A 35 24.02 39.89 -5.07
CA ARG A 35 23.31 40.46 -3.92
C ARG A 35 21.90 39.91 -3.84
N HIS A 36 21.45 39.58 -2.64
CA HIS A 36 20.09 39.10 -2.39
C HIS A 36 19.58 39.56 -1.02
N SER A 37 18.37 40.13 -1.00
CA SER A 37 17.70 40.63 0.21
C SER A 37 16.80 39.59 0.88
N ILE A 38 16.57 38.46 0.22
CA ILE A 38 15.76 37.33 0.68
C ILE A 38 16.62 36.06 0.63
N PHE A 39 16.19 35.02 1.36
CA PHE A 39 16.93 33.76 1.49
C PHE A 39 18.34 33.95 2.07
N THR A 40 18.47 34.83 3.07
CA THR A 40 19.65 34.89 3.93
C THR A 40 19.40 34.09 5.22
N PRO A 41 20.46 33.70 5.96
CA PRO A 41 20.29 33.07 7.27
C PRO A 41 19.40 33.86 8.23
N GLU A 42 19.40 35.19 8.14
CA GLU A 42 18.59 36.09 8.97
C GLU A 42 17.12 36.12 8.53
N THR A 43 16.84 36.12 7.23
CA THR A 43 15.45 36.16 6.73
C THR A 43 14.75 34.81 6.82
N ASN A 44 15.49 33.70 6.79
CA ASN A 44 14.96 32.34 6.81
C ASN A 44 15.71 31.42 7.81
N PRO A 45 15.68 31.72 9.12
CA PRO A 45 16.53 31.05 10.12
C PRO A 45 16.26 29.54 10.25
N GLN A 46 15.04 29.09 9.92
CA GLN A 46 14.66 27.68 9.99
C GLN A 46 14.98 26.87 8.71
N ALA A 47 15.43 27.54 7.64
CA ALA A 47 15.71 26.87 6.37
C ALA A 47 17.08 26.18 6.31
N GLY A 48 17.92 26.35 7.34
CA GLY A 48 19.25 25.73 7.41
C GLY A 48 20.20 26.23 6.32
N LEU A 49 20.16 27.53 6.04
CA LEU A 49 20.97 28.22 5.03
C LEU A 49 22.43 28.39 5.49
N GLU A 50 23.07 27.26 5.79
CA GLU A 50 24.45 27.20 6.26
C GLU A 50 25.41 27.08 5.07
N LYS A 51 26.51 27.84 5.12
CA LYS A 51 27.55 27.88 4.06
C LYS A 51 26.92 28.10 2.69
N ASN A 52 27.28 27.29 1.69
CA ASN A 52 26.75 27.31 0.34
C ASN A 52 26.00 26.01 -0.01
N TYR A 53 25.40 25.34 0.97
CA TYR A 53 24.70 24.08 0.70
C TYR A 53 23.37 24.31 -0.01
N CYS A 54 23.02 23.47 -0.98
CA CYS A 54 21.74 23.55 -1.68
C CYS A 54 20.56 23.40 -0.70
N ARG A 55 19.54 24.25 -0.82
CA ARG A 55 18.34 24.25 0.04
C ARG A 55 17.10 24.54 -0.79
N ASN A 56 15.93 24.19 -0.24
CA ASN A 56 14.64 24.55 -0.80
C ASN A 56 13.83 25.38 0.22
N PRO A 57 14.26 26.62 0.53
CA PRO A 57 13.66 27.44 1.60
C PRO A 57 12.21 27.85 1.31
N ASP A 58 11.87 28.00 0.04
CA ASP A 58 10.56 28.37 -0.49
C ASP A 58 9.64 27.17 -0.74
N GLY A 59 10.18 25.96 -0.80
CA GLY A 59 9.40 24.75 -1.08
C GLY A 59 9.02 24.62 -2.56
N ASP A 60 9.88 25.11 -3.45
CA ASP A 60 9.77 24.98 -4.89
C ASP A 60 9.58 23.50 -5.30
N VAL A 61 8.77 23.27 -6.33
CA VAL A 61 8.41 21.93 -6.80
C VAL A 61 9.58 21.19 -7.47
N ASN A 62 10.58 21.91 -7.97
CA ASN A 62 11.75 21.36 -8.66
C ASN A 62 12.87 20.95 -7.70
N GLY A 63 12.79 21.36 -6.43
CA GLY A 63 13.67 20.88 -5.37
C GLY A 63 14.73 21.87 -4.90
N PRO A 64 15.79 21.39 -4.24
CA PRO A 64 16.87 22.23 -3.72
C PRO A 64 17.61 23.01 -4.80
N TRP A 65 17.93 24.26 -4.48
CA TRP A 65 18.65 25.19 -5.33
C TRP A 65 19.65 26.01 -4.49
N CYS A 66 20.48 26.80 -5.15
CA CYS A 66 21.36 27.78 -4.51
C CYS A 66 21.63 28.97 -5.43
N TYR A 67 22.01 30.11 -4.84
CA TYR A 67 22.69 31.15 -5.61
C TYR A 67 24.00 30.60 -6.17
N THR A 68 24.41 31.02 -7.37
CA THR A 68 25.60 30.43 -8.03
C THR A 68 26.80 31.38 -8.05
N MET A 69 28.01 30.84 -8.08
CA MET A 69 29.23 31.63 -8.27
C MET A 69 29.40 32.19 -9.70
N ASN A 70 28.49 31.87 -10.64
CA ASN A 70 28.53 32.40 -11.99
C ASN A 70 27.80 33.76 -12.03
N GLN A 71 28.53 34.83 -12.34
CA GLN A 71 28.02 36.20 -12.45
C GLN A 71 26.84 36.37 -13.43
N ARG A 72 26.67 35.46 -14.40
CA ARG A 72 25.58 35.50 -15.39
C ARG A 72 24.35 34.67 -15.01
N LYS A 73 24.42 33.88 -13.93
CA LYS A 73 23.33 32.99 -13.50
C LYS A 73 23.09 33.16 -12.00
N LEU A 74 22.04 33.89 -11.66
CA LEU A 74 21.70 34.23 -10.27
C LEU A 74 21.58 32.97 -9.39
N PHE A 75 20.76 32.01 -9.82
CA PHE A 75 20.53 30.76 -9.10
C PHE A 75 20.43 29.59 -10.09
N ASP A 76 20.59 28.37 -9.56
CA ASP A 76 20.37 27.15 -10.31
C ASP A 76 19.98 26.01 -9.36
N TYR A 77 19.33 24.98 -9.90
CA TYR A 77 18.93 23.80 -9.13
C TYR A 77 20.12 22.89 -8.87
N CYS A 78 20.00 22.07 -7.83
CA CYS A 78 20.96 21.04 -7.49
C CYS A 78 20.35 19.66 -7.69
N ASP A 79 21.13 18.74 -8.25
CA ASP A 79 20.74 17.34 -8.43
C ASP A 79 20.81 16.56 -7.10
N VAL A 80 19.91 16.84 -6.17
CA VAL A 80 19.86 16.08 -4.90
C VAL A 80 19.04 14.82 -5.13
N PRO A 81 19.61 13.61 -5.02
CA PRO A 81 18.86 12.37 -5.27
C PRO A 81 17.75 12.21 -4.23
N GLN A 82 16.61 11.65 -4.62
CA GLN A 82 15.64 11.16 -3.65
C GLN A 82 16.32 10.10 -2.78
N CYS A 83 16.05 10.14 -1.48
CA CYS A 83 16.52 9.08 -0.61
C CYS A 83 15.93 7.76 -1.11
N VAL A 84 16.82 6.88 -1.58
CA VAL A 84 16.47 5.49 -1.82
C VAL A 84 16.07 4.96 -0.46
N SER A 85 14.77 4.72 -0.30
CA SER A 85 14.26 4.07 0.89
C SER A 85 14.86 2.67 0.93
N THR A 86 15.96 2.51 1.66
CA THR A 86 16.44 1.19 2.06
C THR A 86 15.47 0.56 3.07
N SER A 87 14.49 1.33 3.58
CA SER A 87 13.31 0.78 4.24
C SER A 87 12.29 0.31 3.22
N PHE A 88 11.83 -0.93 3.41
CA PHE A 88 10.66 -1.48 2.75
C PHE A 88 9.41 -0.74 3.27
N ASP A 89 9.20 0.47 2.78
CA ASP A 89 8.03 1.30 3.08
C ASP A 89 6.75 0.56 2.70
N CYS A 90 5.69 0.77 3.49
CA CYS A 90 4.41 0.12 3.22
C CYS A 90 3.91 0.42 1.80
N GLY A 91 3.22 -0.54 1.19
CA GLY A 91 2.56 -0.34 -0.10
C GLY A 91 3.50 -0.17 -1.29
N LYS A 92 4.82 -0.32 -1.13
CA LYS A 92 5.82 -0.16 -2.19
C LYS A 92 6.49 -1.49 -2.55
N PRO A 93 5.90 -2.26 -3.49
CA PRO A 93 6.49 -3.53 -3.90
C PRO A 93 7.83 -3.31 -4.61
N GLN A 94 8.78 -4.23 -4.42
CA GLN A 94 10.08 -4.18 -5.10
C GLN A 94 10.04 -4.84 -6.49
N VAL A 95 8.96 -5.58 -6.77
CA VAL A 95 8.66 -6.14 -8.09
C VAL A 95 7.42 -5.42 -8.62
N GLU A 96 7.51 -4.83 -9.80
CA GLU A 96 6.40 -4.11 -10.41
C GLU A 96 5.22 -5.08 -10.68
N PRO A 97 4.00 -4.76 -10.20
CA PRO A 97 2.82 -5.56 -10.53
C PRO A 97 2.52 -5.57 -12.02
N LYS A 98 1.95 -6.67 -12.51
CA LYS A 98 1.61 -6.82 -13.94
C LYS A 98 0.51 -5.84 -14.37
N LYS A 99 -0.30 -5.36 -13.42
CA LYS A 99 -1.42 -4.44 -13.62
C LYS A 99 -2.43 -5.01 -14.63
N CYS A 100 -2.86 -6.25 -14.39
CA CYS A 100 -3.80 -6.98 -15.22
C CYS A 100 -5.01 -6.13 -15.66
N PRO A 101 -5.31 -6.01 -16.96
CA PRO A 101 -6.45 -5.22 -17.43
C PRO A 101 -7.79 -5.77 -16.92
N GLY A 102 -8.69 -4.90 -16.50
CA GLY A 102 -9.98 -5.31 -15.90
C GLY A 102 -10.93 -6.13 -16.79
N ARG A 103 -10.66 -6.28 -18.09
CA ARG A 103 -11.49 -7.10 -19.02
C ARG A 103 -11.12 -8.59 -19.01
N VAL A 104 -10.04 -8.99 -18.35
CA VAL A 104 -9.55 -10.37 -18.36
C VAL A 104 -10.36 -11.23 -17.39
N VAL A 105 -11.20 -12.11 -17.92
CA VAL A 105 -11.99 -13.06 -17.12
C VAL A 105 -11.06 -13.95 -16.29
N GLY A 106 -11.25 -13.95 -14.97
CA GLY A 106 -10.40 -14.71 -14.02
C GLY A 106 -9.10 -14.02 -13.63
N GLY A 107 -8.86 -12.78 -14.09
CA GLY A 107 -7.64 -12.04 -13.81
C GLY A 107 -6.40 -12.62 -14.51
N CYS A 108 -5.23 -12.20 -14.06
CA CYS A 108 -3.94 -12.63 -14.56
C CYS A 108 -3.13 -13.28 -13.43
N VAL A 109 -2.23 -14.20 -13.78
CA VAL A 109 -1.16 -14.58 -12.86
C VAL A 109 -0.33 -13.33 -12.56
N ALA A 110 -0.16 -13.02 -11.28
CA ALA A 110 0.60 -11.88 -10.82
C ALA A 110 2.10 -12.10 -11.10
N ASN A 111 2.86 -11.01 -11.23
CA ASN A 111 4.31 -11.14 -11.17
C ASN A 111 4.70 -11.67 -9.78
N PRO A 112 5.58 -12.67 -9.65
CA PRO A 112 5.98 -13.21 -8.36
C PRO A 112 6.44 -12.11 -7.40
N HIS A 113 5.90 -12.13 -6.18
CA HIS A 113 6.22 -11.18 -5.10
C HIS A 113 5.90 -9.70 -5.38
N SER A 114 5.14 -9.39 -6.44
CA SER A 114 4.66 -8.01 -6.71
C SER A 114 3.58 -7.52 -5.74
N TRP A 115 3.01 -8.43 -4.94
CA TRP A 115 2.05 -8.13 -3.88
C TRP A 115 2.59 -8.63 -2.52
N PRO A 116 3.68 -8.04 -2.01
CA PRO A 116 4.47 -8.60 -0.91
C PRO A 116 3.77 -8.56 0.47
N TRP A 117 2.61 -7.92 0.56
CA TRP A 117 1.74 -7.96 1.74
C TRP A 117 0.72 -9.11 1.71
N GLN A 118 0.58 -9.79 0.58
CA GLN A 118 -0.31 -10.94 0.45
C GLN A 118 0.13 -12.03 1.43
N ILE A 119 -0.81 -12.50 2.24
CA ILE A 119 -0.60 -13.68 3.09
C ILE A 119 -1.48 -14.83 2.62
N SER A 120 -1.02 -16.04 2.89
CA SER A 120 -1.81 -17.26 2.77
C SER A 120 -2.11 -17.75 4.19
N LEU A 121 -3.38 -17.67 4.59
CA LEU A 121 -3.84 -18.19 5.87
C LEU A 121 -4.10 -19.68 5.71
N ARG A 122 -3.44 -20.47 6.56
CA ARG A 122 -3.43 -21.93 6.49
C ARG A 122 -3.85 -22.56 7.80
N THR A 123 -4.42 -23.75 7.68
CA THR A 123 -4.65 -24.61 8.84
C THR A 123 -3.31 -25.11 9.38
N ARG A 124 -3.32 -25.67 10.59
CA ARG A 124 -2.16 -26.36 11.18
C ARG A 124 -1.55 -27.44 10.27
N TYR A 125 -2.34 -28.03 9.37
CA TYR A 125 -1.90 -29.06 8.42
C TYR A 125 -1.36 -28.49 7.09
N GLY A 126 -1.17 -27.17 6.98
CA GLY A 126 -0.60 -26.53 5.80
C GLY A 126 -1.57 -26.31 4.63
N LYS A 127 -2.87 -26.52 4.83
CA LYS A 127 -3.91 -26.27 3.81
C LYS A 127 -4.28 -24.79 3.76
N HIS A 128 -4.10 -24.13 2.62
CA HIS A 128 -4.62 -22.79 2.35
C HIS A 128 -6.15 -22.78 2.33
N PHE A 129 -6.74 -21.72 2.87
CA PHE A 129 -8.21 -21.54 2.86
C PHE A 129 -8.69 -20.08 2.87
N CYS A 130 -7.83 -19.14 3.26
CA CYS A 130 -8.13 -17.71 3.25
C CYS A 130 -6.88 -16.89 2.90
N GLY A 131 -7.10 -15.67 2.46
CA GLY A 131 -6.09 -14.64 2.32
C GLY A 131 -6.03 -13.73 3.56
N GLY A 132 -5.30 -12.65 3.40
CA GLY A 132 -5.11 -11.61 4.38
C GLY A 132 -4.07 -10.60 3.88
N THR A 133 -3.82 -9.59 4.69
CA THR A 133 -2.87 -8.53 4.37
C THR A 133 -1.95 -8.31 5.55
N LEU A 134 -0.64 -8.38 5.34
CA LEU A 134 0.33 -7.88 6.31
C LEU A 134 0.20 -6.35 6.39
N ILE A 135 -0.09 -5.81 7.56
CA ILE A 135 -0.24 -4.35 7.78
C ILE A 135 0.88 -3.78 8.65
N SER A 136 1.61 -4.64 9.36
CA SER A 136 2.90 -4.34 10.01
C SER A 136 3.62 -5.67 10.30
N PRO A 137 4.89 -5.68 10.73
CA PRO A 137 5.65 -6.92 10.92
C PRO A 137 4.97 -7.96 11.82
N GLU A 138 4.17 -7.56 12.82
CA GLU A 138 3.51 -8.49 13.75
C GLU A 138 2.00 -8.64 13.51
N TRP A 139 1.44 -7.94 12.53
CA TRP A 139 -0.01 -7.81 12.39
C TRP A 139 -0.51 -8.09 10.98
N VAL A 140 -1.49 -8.99 10.90
CA VAL A 140 -2.21 -9.33 9.68
C VAL A 140 -3.67 -8.97 9.83
N LEU A 141 -4.25 -8.36 8.79
CA LEU A 141 -5.67 -8.09 8.66
C LEU A 141 -6.32 -9.14 7.74
N THR A 142 -7.47 -9.68 8.12
CA THR A 142 -8.24 -10.65 7.33
C THR A 142 -9.73 -10.49 7.62
N ALA A 143 -10.58 -11.31 7.01
CA ALA A 143 -12.01 -11.36 7.31
C ALA A 143 -12.30 -12.15 8.59
N ALA A 144 -13.34 -11.77 9.33
CA ALA A 144 -13.72 -12.47 10.55
C ALA A 144 -14.21 -13.90 10.26
N HIS A 145 -14.90 -14.11 9.14
CA HIS A 145 -15.42 -15.43 8.76
C HIS A 145 -14.30 -16.47 8.52
N CYS A 146 -13.07 -16.04 8.22
CA CYS A 146 -11.90 -16.93 8.13
C CYS A 146 -11.56 -17.58 9.48
N LEU A 147 -12.03 -17.02 10.59
CA LEU A 147 -11.75 -17.49 11.95
C LEU A 147 -12.89 -18.31 12.56
N GLU A 148 -14.00 -18.50 11.85
CA GLU A 148 -15.18 -19.22 12.38
C GLU A 148 -14.92 -20.69 12.68
N ARG A 149 -13.96 -21.31 11.99
CA ARG A 149 -13.64 -22.74 12.17
C ARG A 149 -12.93 -23.06 13.48
N SER A 150 -12.26 -22.09 14.11
CA SER A 150 -11.54 -22.30 15.37
C SER A 150 -11.31 -20.99 16.12
N SER A 151 -11.60 -20.97 17.41
CA SER A 151 -11.23 -19.84 18.28
C SER A 151 -9.79 -19.90 18.78
N ARG A 152 -9.03 -20.95 18.43
CA ARG A 152 -7.66 -21.17 18.94
C ARG A 152 -6.64 -20.54 17.98
N PRO A 153 -5.81 -19.57 18.41
CA PRO A 153 -4.77 -18.95 17.57
C PRO A 153 -3.83 -19.98 16.92
N ALA A 154 -3.40 -21.00 17.69
CA ALA A 154 -2.52 -22.07 17.22
C ALA A 154 -3.14 -23.00 16.13
N SER A 155 -4.42 -22.82 15.77
CA SER A 155 -5.01 -23.49 14.60
C SER A 155 -4.61 -22.84 13.28
N TYR A 156 -4.02 -21.65 13.32
CA TYR A 156 -3.75 -20.81 12.17
C TYR A 156 -2.25 -20.58 11.97
N LYS A 157 -1.82 -20.74 10.73
CA LYS A 157 -0.48 -20.37 10.26
C LYS A 157 -0.61 -19.30 9.17
N VAL A 158 0.25 -18.31 9.23
CA VAL A 158 0.37 -17.25 8.23
C VAL A 158 1.61 -17.56 7.41
N ILE A 159 1.44 -17.76 6.10
CA ILE A 159 2.55 -17.84 5.15
C ILE A 159 2.70 -16.50 4.44
N LEU A 160 3.93 -16.00 4.39
CA LEU A 160 4.32 -14.71 3.80
C LEU A 160 5.33 -14.93 2.67
N GLY A 161 5.24 -14.09 1.63
CA GLY A 161 6.20 -14.10 0.51
C GLY A 161 5.97 -15.19 -0.53
N ALA A 162 4.90 -15.99 -0.41
CA ALA A 162 4.58 -17.07 -1.35
C ALA A 162 4.00 -16.55 -2.67
N HIS A 163 4.37 -17.18 -3.79
CA HIS A 163 3.64 -17.07 -5.06
C HIS A 163 2.87 -18.36 -5.38
N LYS A 164 3.38 -19.52 -4.94
CA LYS A 164 2.74 -20.83 -5.13
C LYS A 164 1.85 -21.20 -3.94
N GLU A 165 0.69 -21.78 -4.22
CA GLU A 165 -0.24 -22.22 -3.18
C GLU A 165 0.24 -23.51 -2.49
N VAL A 166 0.61 -24.53 -3.26
CA VAL A 166 0.94 -25.86 -2.71
C VAL A 166 2.43 -26.03 -2.53
N ASN A 167 3.19 -25.93 -3.63
CA ASN A 167 4.64 -26.12 -3.65
C ASN A 167 5.37 -24.82 -3.27
N LEU A 168 5.30 -24.47 -1.99
CA LEU A 168 5.90 -23.25 -1.43
C LEU A 168 7.38 -23.10 -1.80
N GLU A 169 7.80 -21.87 -2.07
CA GLU A 169 9.19 -21.51 -2.28
C GLU A 169 10.02 -21.69 -1.00
N SER A 170 11.33 -21.94 -1.12
CA SER A 170 12.19 -22.23 0.03
C SER A 170 12.39 -21.04 0.98
N ASP A 171 12.08 -19.82 0.53
CA ASP A 171 12.29 -18.57 1.26
C ASP A 171 10.99 -17.93 1.76
N VAL A 172 9.88 -18.66 1.72
CA VAL A 172 8.64 -18.21 2.39
C VAL A 172 8.82 -18.20 3.90
N GLN A 173 8.12 -17.30 4.58
CA GLN A 173 8.08 -17.27 6.04
C GLN A 173 6.79 -17.92 6.51
N GLU A 174 6.91 -18.87 7.44
CA GLU A 174 5.78 -19.52 8.11
C GLU A 174 5.77 -19.08 9.58
N ILE A 175 4.69 -18.40 9.99
CA ILE A 175 4.56 -17.85 11.35
C ILE A 175 3.20 -18.26 11.93
N GLU A 176 3.20 -18.79 13.15
CA GLU A 176 1.96 -19.12 13.85
C GLU A 176 1.25 -17.85 14.35
N VAL A 177 -0.08 -17.93 14.51
CA VAL A 177 -0.84 -16.84 15.11
C VAL A 177 -0.82 -16.97 16.63
N TYR A 178 -0.42 -15.90 17.32
CA TYR A 178 -0.40 -15.80 18.78
C TYR A 178 -1.77 -15.42 19.35
N LYS A 179 -2.44 -14.44 18.73
CA LYS A 179 -3.70 -13.89 19.25
C LYS A 179 -4.64 -13.45 18.13
N LEU A 180 -5.93 -13.66 18.35
CA LEU A 180 -7.01 -13.28 17.44
C LEU A 180 -7.79 -12.11 18.03
N PHE A 181 -8.10 -11.11 17.20
CA PHE A 181 -8.95 -9.97 17.59
C PHE A 181 -10.03 -9.80 16.54
N LEU A 182 -11.25 -10.21 16.89
CA LEU A 182 -12.45 -9.96 16.10
C LEU A 182 -12.92 -8.52 16.35
N GLU A 183 -13.38 -7.85 15.29
CA GLU A 183 -13.96 -6.53 15.42
C GLU A 183 -15.31 -6.61 16.20
N PRO A 184 -15.52 -5.76 17.23
CA PRO A 184 -16.63 -5.92 18.17
C PRO A 184 -18.01 -5.57 17.60
N THR A 185 -18.11 -4.72 16.56
CA THR A 185 -19.40 -4.33 15.96
C THR A 185 -19.99 -5.37 15.00
N ARG A 186 -19.40 -6.58 14.96
CA ARG A 186 -19.75 -7.67 14.03
C ARG A 186 -19.49 -7.33 12.57
N ALA A 187 -18.57 -6.40 12.29
CA ALA A 187 -18.04 -6.27 10.94
C ALA A 187 -17.20 -7.49 10.58
N ASP A 188 -17.18 -7.87 9.30
CA ASP A 188 -16.45 -9.06 8.83
C ASP A 188 -14.95 -8.80 8.70
N ILE A 189 -14.30 -8.40 9.79
CA ILE A 189 -12.87 -8.06 9.83
C ILE A 189 -12.25 -8.52 11.15
N ALA A 190 -11.01 -9.00 11.04
CA ALA A 190 -10.24 -9.47 12.18
C ALA A 190 -8.76 -9.16 12.03
N LEU A 191 -8.09 -8.99 13.18
CA LEU A 191 -6.65 -8.87 13.30
C LEU A 191 -6.06 -10.17 13.86
N LEU A 192 -4.95 -10.58 13.28
CA LEU A 192 -4.10 -11.67 13.74
C LEU A 192 -2.80 -11.05 14.24
N LYS A 193 -2.44 -11.30 15.50
CA LYS A 193 -1.10 -11.02 16.02
C LYS A 193 -0.22 -12.26 15.80
N LEU A 194 0.91 -12.08 15.13
CA LEU A 194 1.87 -13.15 14.85
C LEU A 194 2.64 -13.54 16.12
N SER A 195 3.11 -14.79 16.19
CA SER A 195 3.93 -15.29 17.32
C SER A 195 5.35 -14.73 17.34
N SER A 196 5.84 -14.28 16.19
CA SER A 196 7.07 -13.50 16.04
C SER A 196 6.88 -12.46 14.92
N PRO A 197 7.59 -11.33 14.95
CA PRO A 197 7.58 -10.39 13.84
C PRO A 197 8.06 -11.05 12.54
N ALA A 198 7.37 -10.77 11.44
CA ALA A 198 7.80 -11.11 10.10
C ALA A 198 9.09 -10.35 9.74
N VAL A 199 10.02 -11.04 9.09
CA VAL A 199 11.24 -10.43 8.58
C VAL A 199 10.89 -9.67 7.30
N ILE A 200 11.04 -8.35 7.33
CA ILE A 200 10.70 -7.52 6.17
C ILE A 200 11.80 -7.62 5.12
N THR A 201 11.42 -7.99 3.90
CA THR A 201 12.32 -8.25 2.76
C THR A 201 11.72 -7.69 1.47
N SER A 202 12.41 -7.84 0.33
CA SER A 202 11.85 -7.47 -0.97
C SER A 202 10.59 -8.26 -1.37
N LYS A 203 10.32 -9.39 -0.69
CA LYS A 203 9.17 -10.28 -0.94
C LYS A 203 8.10 -10.19 0.15
N VAL A 204 8.40 -9.55 1.28
CA VAL A 204 7.52 -9.44 2.45
C VAL A 204 7.54 -8.00 2.93
N ILE A 205 6.51 -7.23 2.56
CA ILE A 205 6.38 -5.79 2.83
C ILE A 205 4.92 -5.52 3.19
N PRO A 206 4.61 -4.78 4.25
CA PRO A 206 3.23 -4.48 4.61
C PRO A 206 2.51 -3.59 3.59
N ALA A 207 1.18 -3.68 3.50
CA ALA A 207 0.37 -2.69 2.79
C ALA A 207 0.19 -1.45 3.67
N CYS A 208 0.00 -0.28 3.06
CA CYS A 208 -0.37 0.91 3.83
C CYS A 208 -1.84 0.86 4.23
N LEU A 209 -2.14 1.35 5.44
CA LEU A 209 -3.51 1.65 5.86
C LEU A 209 -3.94 3.04 5.35
N PRO A 210 -5.23 3.22 4.99
CA PRO A 210 -5.76 4.52 4.60
C PRO A 210 -5.96 5.42 5.83
N PRO A 211 -6.13 6.74 5.64
CA PRO A 211 -6.60 7.61 6.71
C PRO A 211 -7.98 7.17 7.24
N PRO A 212 -8.28 7.39 8.53
CA PRO A 212 -9.59 7.07 9.10
C PRO A 212 -10.73 7.72 8.30
N ASN A 213 -11.80 6.96 8.06
CA ASN A 213 -12.99 7.37 7.33
C ASN A 213 -12.80 7.77 5.85
N TYR A 214 -11.61 7.57 5.27
CA TYR A 214 -11.36 7.83 3.85
C TYR A 214 -12.34 7.07 2.95
N VAL A 215 -12.93 7.77 1.97
CA VAL A 215 -13.83 7.17 0.99
C VAL A 215 -13.14 7.23 -0.36
N VAL A 216 -12.79 6.05 -0.89
CA VAL A 216 -12.21 5.92 -2.23
C VAL A 216 -13.19 6.47 -3.27
N ALA A 217 -12.68 7.31 -4.18
CA ALA A 217 -13.47 7.92 -5.24
C ALA A 217 -14.06 6.88 -6.20
N ASP A 218 -15.24 7.16 -6.76
CA ASP A 218 -15.86 6.31 -7.78
C ASP A 218 -14.90 6.06 -8.94
N ARG A 219 -14.95 4.85 -9.51
CA ARG A 219 -14.10 4.40 -10.63
C ARG A 219 -12.60 4.34 -10.36
N THR A 220 -12.15 4.58 -9.13
CA THR A 220 -10.75 4.33 -8.75
C THR A 220 -10.41 2.86 -9.06
N LEU A 221 -9.33 2.64 -9.81
CA LEU A 221 -8.89 1.30 -10.16
C LEU A 221 -8.09 0.70 -9.01
N CYS A 222 -8.57 -0.44 -8.53
CA CYS A 222 -7.96 -1.20 -7.44
C CYS A 222 -7.66 -2.61 -7.93
N TYR A 223 -6.88 -3.34 -7.16
CA TYR A 223 -6.50 -4.72 -7.44
C TYR A 223 -6.92 -5.61 -6.29
N ILE A 224 -7.59 -6.70 -6.62
CA ILE A 224 -7.78 -7.84 -5.74
C ILE A 224 -6.71 -8.88 -6.07
N THR A 225 -6.18 -9.54 -5.04
CA THR A 225 -5.20 -10.62 -5.20
C THR A 225 -5.57 -11.83 -4.34
N GLY A 226 -5.17 -13.01 -4.81
CA GLY A 226 -5.41 -14.27 -4.10
C GLY A 226 -5.12 -15.48 -4.98
N TRP A 227 -5.17 -16.67 -4.38
CA TRP A 227 -5.04 -17.93 -5.11
C TRP A 227 -6.37 -18.42 -5.68
N GLY A 228 -7.49 -18.07 -5.02
CA GLY A 228 -8.86 -18.37 -5.41
C GLY A 228 -9.13 -19.86 -5.61
N GLU A 229 -10.36 -20.21 -5.99
CA GLU A 229 -10.68 -21.57 -6.45
C GLU A 229 -10.25 -21.70 -7.93
N THR A 230 -8.94 -21.79 -8.17
CA THR A 230 -8.39 -21.80 -9.54
C THR A 230 -8.26 -23.19 -10.15
N GLN A 231 -8.73 -24.24 -9.45
CA GLN A 231 -8.72 -25.60 -9.98
C GLN A 231 -9.44 -25.68 -11.33
N GLY A 232 -8.76 -26.25 -12.34
CA GLY A 232 -9.28 -26.36 -13.70
C GLY A 232 -9.08 -25.13 -14.60
N THR A 233 -8.42 -24.07 -14.12
CA THR A 233 -8.08 -22.87 -14.93
C THR A 233 -6.58 -22.73 -15.15
N TYR A 234 -6.17 -21.99 -16.19
CA TYR A 234 -4.76 -21.64 -16.40
C TYR A 234 -4.22 -20.86 -15.19
N GLY A 235 -3.02 -21.23 -14.72
CA GLY A 235 -2.40 -20.64 -13.53
C GLY A 235 -2.96 -21.18 -12.20
N ALA A 236 -3.50 -22.39 -12.18
CA ALA A 236 -3.94 -23.06 -10.96
C ALA A 236 -2.80 -23.14 -9.92
N GLY A 237 -3.10 -22.75 -8.68
CA GLY A 237 -2.13 -22.75 -7.59
C GLY A 237 -1.05 -21.65 -7.66
N LEU A 238 -1.23 -20.63 -8.50
CA LEU A 238 -0.38 -19.43 -8.54
C LEU A 238 -1.18 -18.21 -8.09
N LEU A 239 -0.49 -17.25 -7.45
CA LEU A 239 -1.11 -16.00 -7.03
C LEU A 239 -1.59 -15.23 -8.27
N LYS A 240 -2.86 -14.82 -8.25
CA LYS A 240 -3.49 -14.03 -9.30
C LYS A 240 -3.81 -12.62 -8.83
N GLU A 241 -4.00 -11.73 -9.79
CA GLU A 241 -4.45 -10.36 -9.61
C GLU A 241 -5.58 -10.05 -10.61
N ALA A 242 -6.53 -9.22 -10.19
CA ALA A 242 -7.55 -8.67 -11.07
C ALA A 242 -7.80 -7.20 -10.76
N GLN A 243 -7.89 -6.38 -11.81
CA GLN A 243 -8.23 -4.97 -11.69
C GLN A 243 -9.74 -4.79 -11.61
N LEU A 244 -10.19 -4.08 -10.58
CA LEU A 244 -11.59 -3.79 -10.33
C LEU A 244 -11.76 -2.27 -10.12
N PRO A 245 -12.70 -1.61 -10.82
CA PRO A 245 -13.07 -0.25 -10.48
C PRO A 245 -13.91 -0.24 -9.20
N VAL A 246 -13.64 0.71 -8.32
CA VAL A 246 -14.53 1.02 -7.19
C VAL A 246 -15.86 1.53 -7.73
N ILE A 247 -16.94 1.11 -7.07
CA ILE A 247 -18.30 1.59 -7.32
C ILE A 247 -18.75 2.31 -6.05
N GLU A 248 -19.08 3.59 -6.17
CA GLU A 248 -19.60 4.36 -5.04
C GLU A 248 -20.84 3.69 -4.45
N ASN A 249 -20.95 3.63 -3.11
CA ASN A 249 -22.05 2.96 -2.43
C ASN A 249 -23.44 3.48 -2.88
N LYS A 250 -23.56 4.77 -3.23
CA LYS A 250 -24.82 5.33 -3.77
C LYS A 250 -25.23 4.65 -5.07
N VAL A 251 -24.27 4.37 -5.96
CA VAL A 251 -24.51 3.60 -7.17
C VAL A 251 -24.74 2.14 -6.83
N CYS A 252 -23.89 1.54 -6.00
CA CYS A 252 -23.97 0.12 -5.63
C CYS A 252 -25.30 -0.26 -4.95
N ASN A 253 -25.92 0.68 -4.22
CA ASN A 253 -27.19 0.48 -3.54
C ASN A 253 -28.44 0.74 -4.40
N ARG A 254 -28.31 1.09 -5.69
CA ARG A 254 -29.49 1.19 -6.56
C ARG A 254 -30.18 -0.18 -6.71
N TYR A 255 -31.45 -0.15 -7.11
CA TYR A 255 -32.30 -1.34 -7.14
C TYR A 255 -31.80 -2.40 -8.12
N GLU A 256 -31.13 -1.99 -9.20
CA GLU A 256 -30.56 -2.86 -10.24
C GLU A 256 -29.41 -3.71 -9.71
N TYR A 257 -28.77 -3.29 -8.61
CA TYR A 257 -27.55 -3.90 -8.09
C TYR A 257 -27.81 -4.59 -6.74
N LEU A 258 -27.53 -3.92 -5.61
CA LEU A 258 -27.65 -4.50 -4.27
C LEU A 258 -28.82 -3.96 -3.45
N ASN A 259 -29.62 -3.04 -4.00
CA ASN A 259 -30.90 -2.59 -3.43
C ASN A 259 -30.82 -2.24 -1.92
N GLY A 260 -29.98 -1.26 -1.59
CA GLY A 260 -29.83 -0.73 -0.22
C GLY A 260 -29.12 -1.64 0.79
N ARG A 261 -28.58 -2.79 0.38
CA ARG A 261 -27.95 -3.75 1.31
C ARG A 261 -26.55 -3.34 1.79
N VAL A 262 -25.85 -2.46 1.08
CA VAL A 262 -24.45 -2.10 1.37
C VAL A 262 -24.38 -0.96 2.38
N LYS A 263 -23.75 -1.21 3.52
CA LYS A 263 -23.56 -0.25 4.62
C LYS A 263 -22.39 0.69 4.35
N SER A 264 -22.27 1.75 5.14
CA SER A 264 -21.14 2.71 5.07
C SER A 264 -19.80 2.12 5.52
N THR A 265 -19.83 0.99 6.23
CA THR A 265 -18.68 0.15 6.62
C THR A 265 -18.21 -0.80 5.53
N GLU A 266 -18.87 -0.77 4.38
CA GLU A 266 -18.58 -1.62 3.23
C GLU A 266 -18.25 -0.74 2.01
N LEU A 267 -17.54 -1.32 1.04
CA LEU A 267 -17.33 -0.74 -0.27
C LEU A 267 -17.58 -1.76 -1.38
N CYS A 268 -17.95 -1.27 -2.55
CA CYS A 268 -18.13 -2.11 -3.73
C CYS A 268 -16.97 -1.92 -4.71
N ALA A 269 -16.55 -3.02 -5.35
CA ALA A 269 -15.65 -2.96 -6.48
C ALA A 269 -16.01 -4.06 -7.50
N GLY A 270 -15.87 -3.75 -8.79
CA GLY A 270 -16.12 -4.68 -9.87
C GLY A 270 -16.76 -4.06 -11.10
N ASN A 271 -16.94 -4.87 -12.14
CA ASN A 271 -17.54 -4.41 -13.39
C ASN A 271 -19.05 -4.65 -13.40
N LEU A 272 -19.83 -3.56 -13.44
CA LEU A 272 -21.31 -3.63 -13.47
C LEU A 272 -21.84 -4.36 -14.71
N ALA A 273 -21.13 -4.32 -15.84
CA ALA A 273 -21.50 -5.06 -17.05
C ALA A 273 -21.26 -6.59 -16.95
N GLY A 274 -20.66 -7.06 -15.85
CA GLY A 274 -20.20 -8.45 -15.70
C GLY A 274 -18.76 -8.67 -16.20
N GLY A 275 -18.31 -9.92 -16.14
CA GLY A 275 -17.00 -10.39 -16.61
C GLY A 275 -16.00 -10.68 -15.48
N THR A 276 -15.72 -9.69 -14.64
CA THR A 276 -14.68 -9.73 -13.59
C THR A 276 -15.24 -9.21 -12.27
N ASP A 277 -15.18 -10.02 -11.22
CA ASP A 277 -15.86 -9.78 -9.93
C ASP A 277 -15.18 -10.56 -8.79
N SER A 278 -15.60 -10.25 -7.56
CA SER A 278 -15.09 -10.63 -6.23
C SER A 278 -14.56 -12.05 -6.02
N CYS A 279 -15.05 -13.07 -6.73
CA CYS A 279 -14.51 -14.42 -6.57
C CYS A 279 -13.14 -14.65 -7.21
N GLN A 280 -12.50 -13.59 -7.71
CA GLN A 280 -11.16 -13.64 -8.30
C GLN A 280 -10.03 -13.49 -7.27
N GLY A 281 -10.33 -13.59 -5.98
CA GLY A 281 -9.34 -13.64 -4.91
C GLY A 281 -9.78 -14.54 -3.75
N ASP A 282 -9.09 -14.42 -2.63
CA ASP A 282 -9.39 -15.21 -1.43
C ASP A 282 -10.28 -14.43 -0.47
N SER A 283 -11.16 -15.15 0.23
CA SER A 283 -11.79 -14.67 1.46
C SER A 283 -10.76 -14.05 2.41
N GLY A 284 -11.02 -12.84 2.91
CA GLY A 284 -10.09 -12.08 3.75
C GLY A 284 -8.91 -11.45 3.01
N GLY A 285 -8.76 -11.69 1.70
CA GLY A 285 -7.70 -11.12 0.88
C GLY A 285 -7.78 -9.60 0.70
N PRO A 286 -6.70 -8.98 0.19
CA PRO A 286 -6.61 -7.53 0.02
C PRO A 286 -7.41 -7.03 -1.20
N LEU A 287 -7.99 -5.84 -1.04
CA LEU A 287 -8.32 -4.93 -2.14
C LEU A 287 -7.47 -3.67 -1.98
N VAL A 288 -6.45 -3.53 -2.81
CA VAL A 288 -5.50 -2.40 -2.77
C VAL A 288 -5.72 -1.43 -3.90
N CYS A 289 -5.65 -0.14 -3.61
CA CYS A 289 -5.76 0.92 -4.61
C CYS A 289 -4.45 1.69 -4.66
N PHE A 290 -3.98 2.00 -5.86
CA PHE A 290 -2.75 2.78 -6.04
C PHE A 290 -3.05 4.26 -5.83
N GLU A 291 -2.32 4.90 -4.92
CA GLU A 291 -2.44 6.33 -4.64
C GLU A 291 -1.05 6.97 -4.60
N LYS A 292 -0.81 7.90 -5.53
CA LYS A 292 0.48 8.59 -5.76
C LYS A 292 1.62 7.63 -6.09
N ASP A 293 2.29 7.08 -5.09
CA ASP A 293 3.51 6.29 -5.19
C ASP A 293 3.44 4.95 -4.44
N LYS A 294 2.27 4.57 -3.92
CA LYS A 294 2.10 3.35 -3.12
C LYS A 294 0.70 2.77 -3.19
N TYR A 295 0.58 1.50 -2.83
CA TYR A 295 -0.68 0.78 -2.70
C TYR A 295 -1.21 0.87 -1.26
N ILE A 296 -2.49 1.22 -1.15
CA ILE A 296 -3.19 1.36 0.13
C ILE A 296 -4.28 0.29 0.19
N LEU A 297 -4.36 -0.43 1.32
CA LEU A 297 -5.39 -1.43 1.58
C LEU A 297 -6.73 -0.75 1.88
N GLN A 298 -7.59 -0.67 0.88
CA GLN A 298 -8.89 -0.01 1.01
C GLN A 298 -10.01 -0.97 1.37
N GLY A 299 -9.87 -2.25 1.01
CA GLY A 299 -10.86 -3.28 1.27
C GLY A 299 -10.29 -4.61 1.73
N VAL A 300 -11.11 -5.35 2.47
CA VAL A 300 -10.91 -6.78 2.78
C VAL A 300 -12.02 -7.57 2.11
N THR A 301 -11.66 -8.61 1.34
CA THR A 301 -12.64 -9.47 0.64
C THR A 301 -13.54 -10.16 1.63
N SER A 302 -14.86 -9.94 1.52
CA SER A 302 -15.85 -10.41 2.49
C SER A 302 -16.94 -11.26 1.84
N TRP A 303 -17.82 -10.65 1.03
CA TRP A 303 -18.95 -11.36 0.45
C TRP A 303 -19.37 -10.82 -0.93
N GLY A 304 -20.21 -11.58 -1.62
CA GLY A 304 -20.84 -11.19 -2.87
C GLY A 304 -22.07 -12.05 -3.16
N LEU A 305 -23.00 -11.57 -3.99
CA LEU A 305 -24.20 -12.33 -4.38
C LEU A 305 -23.94 -13.36 -5.50
N GLY A 306 -22.71 -13.87 -5.56
CA GLY A 306 -22.22 -14.78 -6.58
C GLY A 306 -21.14 -14.15 -7.46
N CYS A 307 -20.33 -15.01 -8.07
CA CYS A 307 -19.13 -14.65 -8.81
C CYS A 307 -19.42 -14.17 -10.22
N ALA A 308 -18.81 -13.04 -10.61
CA ALA A 308 -18.73 -12.54 -11.99
C ALA A 308 -20.09 -12.29 -12.64
N ARG A 309 -21.11 -12.05 -11.83
CA ARG A 309 -22.47 -11.85 -12.32
C ARG A 309 -22.65 -10.40 -12.79
N PRO A 310 -23.24 -10.18 -13.98
CA PRO A 310 -23.67 -8.86 -14.39
C PRO A 310 -24.51 -8.19 -13.28
N ASN A 311 -24.26 -6.90 -13.05
CA ASN A 311 -24.95 -6.09 -12.04
C ASN A 311 -24.79 -6.55 -10.58
N LYS A 312 -23.82 -7.42 -10.27
CA LYS A 312 -23.54 -7.87 -8.89
C LYS A 312 -22.07 -7.67 -8.57
N PRO A 313 -21.67 -6.45 -8.15
CA PRO A 313 -20.29 -6.23 -7.77
C PRO A 313 -19.94 -6.92 -6.44
N GLY A 314 -18.65 -7.11 -6.23
CA GLY A 314 -18.07 -7.58 -4.99
C GLY A 314 -18.25 -6.58 -3.85
N VAL A 315 -18.50 -7.10 -2.65
CA VAL A 315 -18.59 -6.29 -1.43
C VAL A 315 -17.41 -6.61 -0.52
N TYR A 316 -16.73 -5.54 -0.10
CA TYR A 316 -15.52 -5.58 0.71
C TYR A 316 -15.77 -4.81 1.99
N VAL A 317 -15.14 -5.23 3.08
CA VAL A 317 -15.11 -4.40 4.29
C VAL A 317 -14.27 -3.16 4.02
N ARG A 318 -14.80 -1.98 4.31
CA ARG A 318 -14.12 -0.69 4.11
C ARG A 318 -13.12 -0.44 5.23
N VAL A 319 -11.85 -0.75 4.99
CA VAL A 319 -10.78 -0.71 6.00
C VAL A 319 -10.68 0.65 6.69
N SER A 320 -10.85 1.75 5.96
CA SER A 320 -10.79 3.11 6.52
C SER A 320 -11.77 3.36 7.67
N ARG A 321 -12.90 2.64 7.74
CA ARG A 321 -13.87 2.72 8.86
C ARG A 321 -13.39 2.02 10.12
N PHE A 322 -12.37 1.19 10.02
CA PHE A 322 -11.83 0.37 11.10
C PHE A 322 -10.39 0.73 11.47
N VAL A 323 -9.74 1.68 10.78
CA VAL A 323 -8.35 2.09 11.06
C VAL A 323 -8.15 2.50 12.51
N THR A 324 -9.07 3.27 13.10
CA THR A 324 -8.98 3.66 14.52
C THR A 324 -9.03 2.46 15.46
N TRP A 325 -9.84 1.44 15.15
CA TRP A 325 -9.87 0.18 15.90
C TRP A 325 -8.57 -0.60 15.71
N ILE A 326 -8.08 -0.71 14.46
CA ILE A 326 -6.84 -1.40 14.11
C ILE A 326 -5.66 -0.82 14.88
N GLU A 327 -5.44 0.49 14.79
CA GLU A 327 -4.35 1.20 15.48
C GLU A 327 -4.48 1.10 16.99
N GLY A 328 -5.71 1.14 17.53
CA GLY A 328 -5.99 0.96 18.95
C GLY A 328 -5.59 -0.43 19.45
N ILE A 329 -5.91 -1.49 18.70
CA ILE A 329 -5.50 -2.87 19.04
C ILE A 329 -3.98 -3.01 18.96
N MET A 330 -3.37 -2.55 17.87
CA MET A 330 -1.92 -2.64 17.63
C MET A 330 -1.09 -1.93 18.71
N ARG A 331 -1.58 -0.79 19.22
CA ARG A 331 -0.88 -0.02 20.26
C ARG A 331 -0.95 -0.69 21.64
N ASN A 332 -2.04 -1.39 21.92
CA ASN A 332 -2.36 -1.87 23.27
C ASN A 332 -2.03 -3.36 23.51
N ASN A 333 -1.51 -4.09 22.50
CA ASN A 333 -1.29 -5.53 22.58
C ASN A 333 0.03 -5.96 22.01
#